data_AF-A0AB37U9F8-F1
#
_entry.id   AF-A0AB37U9F8-F1
#
_cell.length_a   1.000
_cell.length_b   1.000
_cell.length_c   1.000
_cell.angle_alpha   90.00
_cell.angle_beta   90.00
_cell.angle_gamma   90.00
#
_symmetry.space_group_name_H-M   'P 1'
#
loop_
_entity.id
_entity.type
_entity.pdbx_description
1 polymer ?
#
loop_
_entity_poly.entity_id
_entity_poly.type
_entity_poly.pdbx_seq_one_letter_code
_entity_poly.pdbx_strand_id
1 'polypeptide(L)'
;MRDRNSNLWSLLREALTLDPNFYEHIPINAKNRRFAHIVVVLAAISYSLGSAVIFLINRIPLPLLILRLLGSGIGVVIGYYFWTLTIWKIGDWFKPNHVTYRALMIPLGLAYAPQALNFLTLIPLLGQPIERILAVWSLLAAIVAVRQGLDISPGWAIAICLIGWIPLQMTIGLVRAIA
;
A
#
# COMPACT_ATOMS: atom_id res chain seq x y z
N MET A 1 17.30 -14.40 18.82
CA MET A 1 17.19 -12.95 18.57
C MET A 1 17.97 -12.62 17.32
N ARG A 2 17.31 -12.38 16.18
CA ARG A 2 18.01 -12.12 14.92
C ARG A 2 18.22 -10.61 14.81
N ASP A 3 19.38 -10.16 15.25
CA ASP A 3 19.87 -8.79 15.08
C ASP A 3 20.25 -8.56 13.61
N ARG A 4 19.27 -8.69 12.71
CA ARG A 4 19.44 -8.45 11.29
C ARG A 4 19.56 -6.95 11.15
N ASN A 5 20.72 -6.46 10.72
CA ASN A 5 20.87 -5.09 10.21
C ASN A 5 19.79 -4.85 9.14
N SER A 6 18.64 -4.35 9.57
CA SER A 6 17.49 -4.15 8.70
C SER A 6 17.85 -3.03 7.74
N ASN A 7 18.12 -3.40 6.49
CA ASN A 7 18.27 -2.46 5.41
C ASN A 7 16.96 -2.44 4.60
N LEU A 8 16.75 -1.38 3.82
CA LEU A 8 15.52 -1.21 3.06
C LEU A 8 15.24 -2.41 2.14
N TRP A 9 16.30 -2.99 1.56
CA TRP A 9 16.21 -4.14 0.67
C TRP A 9 15.67 -5.40 1.35
N SER A 10 16.16 -5.73 2.56
CA SER A 10 15.65 -6.89 3.30
C SER A 10 14.18 -6.70 3.67
N LEU A 11 13.79 -5.49 4.08
CA LEU A 11 12.40 -5.18 4.41
C LEU A 11 11.48 -5.29 3.19
N LEU A 12 11.90 -4.81 2.02
CA LEU A 12 11.15 -4.96 0.79
C LEU A 12 10.96 -6.43 0.42
N ARG A 13 12.04 -7.22 0.45
CA ARG A 13 11.97 -8.66 0.15
C ARG A 13 11.02 -9.39 1.10
N GLU A 14 11.11 -9.12 2.40
CA GLU A 14 10.26 -9.75 3.41
C GLU A 14 8.80 -9.33 3.25
N ALA A 15 8.53 -8.05 3.01
CA ALA A 15 7.18 -7.54 2.77
C ALA A 15 6.53 -8.15 1.51
N LEU A 16 7.32 -8.42 0.46
CA LEU A 16 6.84 -9.10 -0.73
C LEU A 16 6.48 -10.57 -0.48
N THR A 17 7.12 -11.24 0.50
CA THR A 17 6.90 -12.66 0.77
C THR A 17 5.65 -12.98 1.61
N LEU A 18 4.92 -11.97 2.10
CA LEU A 18 3.74 -12.15 2.97
C LEU A 18 4.04 -12.94 4.27
N ASP A 19 5.29 -12.93 4.74
CA ASP A 19 5.73 -13.71 5.90
C ASP A 19 5.09 -13.16 7.20
N PRO A 20 4.25 -13.94 7.91
CA PRO A 20 3.65 -13.51 9.17
C PRO A 20 4.68 -13.17 10.24
N ASN A 21 5.79 -13.93 10.30
CA ASN A 21 6.82 -13.71 11.32
C ASN A 21 7.47 -12.34 11.16
N PHE A 22 7.62 -11.88 9.92
CA PHE A 22 8.15 -10.55 9.61
C PHE A 22 7.26 -9.45 10.18
N TYR A 23 5.95 -9.52 9.92
CA TYR A 23 5.00 -8.51 10.35
C TYR A 23 4.76 -8.50 11.87
N GLU A 24 4.87 -9.65 12.52
CA GLU A 24 4.75 -9.78 13.98
C GLU A 24 5.96 -9.18 14.71
N HIS A 25 7.17 -9.42 14.20
CA HIS A 25 8.41 -9.07 14.90
C HIS A 25 9.07 -7.77 14.42
N ILE A 26 8.44 -7.04 13.50
CA ILE A 26 9.04 -5.81 12.98
C ILE A 26 9.17 -4.74 14.08
N PRO A 27 10.38 -4.22 14.34
CA PRO A 27 10.56 -3.21 15.38
C PRO A 27 9.82 -1.90 15.08
N ILE A 28 9.03 -1.44 16.05
CA ILE A 28 8.33 -0.15 15.99
C ILE A 28 9.28 0.97 16.42
N ASN A 29 10.11 1.44 15.49
CA ASN A 29 11.11 2.48 15.74
C ASN A 29 11.16 3.54 14.64
N ALA A 30 11.91 4.62 14.87
CA ALA A 30 12.03 5.73 13.91
C ALA A 30 12.66 5.31 12.58
N LYS A 31 13.58 4.33 12.58
CA LYS A 31 14.27 3.83 11.39
C LYS A 31 13.29 3.11 10.45
N ASN A 32 12.55 2.12 10.96
CA ASN A 32 11.58 1.37 10.17
C ASN A 32 10.40 2.24 9.74
N ARG A 33 10.03 3.24 10.54
CA ARG A 33 9.05 4.26 10.11
C ARG A 33 9.54 5.06 8.91
N ARG A 34 10.83 5.44 8.85
CA ARG A 34 11.39 6.10 7.65
C ARG A 34 11.35 5.16 6.45
N PHE A 35 11.70 3.89 6.63
CA PHE A 35 11.62 2.91 5.53
C PHE A 35 10.19 2.69 5.02
N ALA A 36 9.20 2.56 5.90
CA ALA A 36 7.80 2.45 5.51
C ALA A 36 7.36 3.66 4.66
N HIS A 37 7.74 4.88 5.05
CA HIS A 37 7.48 6.07 4.22
C HIS A 37 8.19 6.02 2.86
N ILE A 38 9.46 5.59 2.82
CA ILE A 38 10.20 5.43 1.56
C ILE A 38 9.49 4.43 0.64
N VAL A 39 8.99 3.31 1.18
CA VAL A 39 8.24 2.31 0.40
C VAL A 39 6.95 2.90 -0.15
N VAL A 40 6.19 3.66 0.65
CA VAL A 40 4.95 4.32 0.19
C VAL A 40 5.25 5.38 -0.88
N VAL A 41 6.31 6.17 -0.72
CA VAL A 41 6.73 7.16 -1.73
C VAL A 41 7.18 6.46 -3.01
N LEU A 42 7.93 5.37 -2.91
CA LEU A 42 8.33 4.57 -4.07
C LEU A 42 7.12 3.98 -4.79
N ALA A 43 6.14 3.46 -4.05
CA ALA A 43 4.87 3.00 -4.59
C ALA A 43 4.11 4.11 -5.31
N ALA A 44 4.05 5.31 -4.73
CA ALA A 44 3.39 6.47 -5.35
C ALA A 44 4.06 6.88 -6.66
N ILE A 45 5.40 7.00 -6.67
CA ILE A 45 6.18 7.30 -7.88
C ILE A 45 5.95 6.22 -8.94
N SER A 46 6.06 4.95 -8.54
CA SER A 46 5.89 3.80 -9.42
C SER A 46 4.49 3.74 -10.04
N TYR A 47 3.44 4.01 -9.26
CA TYR A 47 2.06 4.09 -9.73
C TYR A 47 1.85 5.26 -10.69
N SER A 48 2.44 6.43 -10.40
CA SER A 48 2.38 7.58 -11.31
C SER A 48 3.06 7.27 -12.65
N LEU A 49 4.26 6.69 -12.64
CA LEU A 49 4.94 6.29 -13.88
C LEU A 49 4.11 5.25 -14.64
N GLY A 50 3.60 4.24 -13.96
CA GLY A 50 2.74 3.21 -14.55
C GLY A 50 1.49 3.78 -15.23
N SER A 51 0.87 4.78 -14.61
CA SER A 51 -0.31 5.48 -15.13
C SER A 51 -0.02 6.34 -16.37
N ALA A 52 1.23 6.72 -16.61
CA ALA A 52 1.60 7.61 -17.72
C ALA A 52 1.22 7.02 -19.09
N VAL A 53 1.40 5.71 -19.27
CA VAL A 53 1.05 5.04 -20.54
C VAL A 53 -0.44 5.12 -20.81
N ILE A 54 -1.30 4.97 -19.79
CA ILE A 54 -2.75 5.10 -19.93
C ILE A 54 -3.11 6.52 -20.38
N PHE A 55 -2.54 7.53 -19.73
CA PHE A 55 -2.81 8.93 -20.06
C PHE A 55 -2.31 9.33 -21.45
N LEU A 56 -1.19 8.76 -21.90
CA LEU A 56 -0.66 8.97 -23.25
C LEU A 56 -1.54 8.30 -24.32
N ILE A 57 -2.01 7.08 -24.07
CA ILE A 57 -2.96 6.38 -24.96
C ILE A 57 -4.27 7.17 -25.10
N ASN A 58 -4.76 7.74 -24.00
CA ASN A 58 -5.97 8.58 -23.98
C ASN A 58 -5.73 9.99 -24.58
N ARG A 59 -4.53 10.29 -25.09
CA ARG A 59 -4.16 11.56 -25.74
C ARG A 59 -4.45 12.80 -24.86
N ILE A 60 -4.19 12.69 -23.55
CA ILE A 60 -4.34 13.81 -22.62
C ILE A 60 -3.33 14.93 -22.96
N PRO A 61 -3.75 16.21 -23.02
CA PRO A 61 -2.83 17.32 -23.30
C PRO A 61 -1.77 17.47 -22.20
N LEU A 62 -0.56 17.94 -22.58
CA LEU A 62 0.62 17.92 -21.71
C LEU A 62 0.44 18.59 -20.33
N PRO A 63 -0.25 19.76 -20.19
CA PRO A 63 -0.48 20.35 -18.88
C PRO A 63 -1.36 19.48 -17.98
N LEU A 64 -2.39 18.83 -18.54
CA LEU A 64 -3.26 17.93 -17.80
C LEU A 64 -2.55 16.61 -17.47
N LEU A 65 -1.64 16.14 -18.31
CA LEU A 65 -0.85 14.93 -18.05
C LEU A 65 -0.06 15.08 -16.75
N ILE A 66 0.68 16.20 -16.59
CA ILE A 66 1.47 16.45 -15.37
C ILE A 66 0.55 16.51 -14.14
N LEU A 67 -0.57 17.23 -14.24
CA LEU A 67 -1.53 17.33 -13.14
C LEU A 67 -2.10 15.95 -12.75
N ARG A 68 -2.44 15.10 -13.73
CA ARG A 68 -2.96 13.75 -13.51
C ARG A 68 -1.91 12.82 -12.91
N LEU A 69 -0.66 12.92 -13.35
CA LEU A 69 0.46 12.17 -12.78
C LEU A 69 0.70 12.55 -11.33
N LEU A 70 0.79 13.84 -11.01
CA LEU A 70 0.92 14.31 -9.63
C LEU A 70 -0.28 13.89 -8.78
N GLY A 71 -1.49 14.06 -9.29
CA GLY A 71 -2.72 13.64 -8.63
C GLY A 71 -2.75 12.14 -8.32
N SER A 72 -2.25 11.31 -9.24
CA SER A 72 -2.17 9.85 -9.05
C SER A 72 -1.23 9.47 -7.90
N GLY A 73 -0.03 10.08 -7.83
CA GLY A 73 0.96 9.79 -6.79
C GLY A 73 0.49 10.30 -5.43
N ILE A 74 -0.06 11.53 -5.39
CA ILE A 74 -0.68 12.10 -4.19
C ILE A 74 -1.84 11.20 -3.72
N GLY A 75 -2.66 10.70 -4.64
CA GLY A 75 -3.76 9.78 -4.36
C GLY A 75 -3.29 8.50 -3.67
N VAL A 76 -2.16 7.91 -4.08
CA VAL A 76 -1.57 6.72 -3.41
C VAL A 76 -1.18 7.04 -1.97
N VAL A 77 -0.52 8.18 -1.74
CA VAL A 77 -0.09 8.58 -0.40
C VAL A 77 -1.29 8.86 0.50
N ILE A 78 -2.27 9.64 0.01
CA ILE A 78 -3.52 9.92 0.73
C ILE A 78 -4.27 8.61 1.03
N GLY A 79 -4.40 7.74 0.04
CA GLY A 79 -5.05 6.43 0.18
C GLY A 79 -4.39 5.57 1.26
N TYR A 80 -3.06 5.56 1.32
CA TYR A 80 -2.32 4.88 2.38
C TYR A 80 -2.66 5.40 3.78
N TYR A 81 -2.61 6.72 4.00
CA TYR A 81 -2.93 7.31 5.30
C TYR A 81 -4.40 7.09 5.67
N PHE A 82 -5.30 7.27 4.70
CA PHE A 82 -6.73 7.02 4.88
C PHE A 82 -6.99 5.56 5.27
N TRP A 83 -6.42 4.60 4.53
CA TRP A 83 -6.61 3.18 4.80
C TRP A 83 -6.05 2.77 6.16
N THR A 84 -4.86 3.25 6.49
CA THR A 84 -4.24 3.02 7.81
C THR A 84 -5.12 3.58 8.91
N LEU A 85 -5.71 4.77 8.71
CA LEU A 85 -6.60 5.40 9.68
C LEU A 85 -7.88 4.58 9.86
N THR A 86 -8.49 4.11 8.77
CA THR A 86 -9.67 3.23 8.79
C THR A 86 -9.38 1.95 9.55
N ILE A 87 -8.28 1.26 9.22
CA ILE A 87 -7.86 0.02 9.89
C ILE A 87 -7.63 0.27 11.37
N TRP A 88 -6.90 1.33 11.72
CA TRP A 88 -6.62 1.67 13.11
C TRP A 88 -7.90 1.96 13.89
N LYS A 89 -8.81 2.79 13.34
CA LYS A 89 -10.06 3.14 14.02
C LYS A 89 -10.95 1.93 14.26
N ILE A 90 -11.09 1.06 13.28
CA ILE A 90 -11.88 -0.16 13.44
C ILE A 90 -11.19 -1.10 14.44
N GLY A 91 -9.88 -1.27 14.33
CA GLY A 91 -9.08 -2.08 15.26
C GLY A 91 -9.15 -1.60 16.70
N ASP A 92 -9.05 -0.30 16.93
CA ASP A 92 -9.16 0.34 18.25
C ASP A 92 -10.56 0.19 18.84
N TRP A 93 -11.60 0.12 18.01
CA TRP A 93 -12.95 -0.18 18.49
C TRP A 93 -13.08 -1.61 19.05
N PHE A 94 -12.40 -2.59 18.44
CA PHE A 94 -12.38 -3.98 18.92
C PHE A 94 -11.39 -4.20 20.09
N LYS A 95 -10.23 -3.55 20.04
CA LYS A 95 -9.17 -3.65 21.04
C LYS A 95 -8.67 -2.25 21.42
N PRO A 96 -9.39 -1.54 22.31
CA PRO A 96 -9.05 -0.18 22.70
C PRO A 96 -7.63 -0.06 23.24
N ASN A 97 -6.88 0.93 22.75
CA ASN A 97 -5.51 1.23 23.17
C ASN A 97 -4.48 0.11 22.94
N HIS A 98 -4.80 -0.92 22.15
CA HIS A 98 -3.88 -2.03 21.90
C HIS A 98 -2.69 -1.62 21.02
N VAL A 99 -2.95 -0.86 19.95
CA VAL A 99 -1.92 -0.41 19.02
C VAL A 99 -2.17 1.05 18.63
N THR A 100 -1.11 1.85 18.66
CA THR A 100 -1.20 3.25 18.22
C THR A 100 -1.24 3.36 16.70
N TYR A 101 -1.91 4.38 16.18
CA TYR A 101 -1.91 4.69 14.74
C TYR A 101 -0.51 4.71 14.13
N ARG A 102 0.45 5.34 14.83
CA ARG A 102 1.85 5.46 14.38
C ARG A 102 2.58 4.11 14.31
N ALA A 103 2.20 3.16 15.17
CA ALA A 103 2.77 1.82 15.13
C ALA A 103 2.25 1.03 13.92
N LEU A 104 0.94 1.11 13.60
CA LEU A 104 0.35 0.44 12.43
C LEU A 104 0.84 0.97 11.08
N MET A 105 1.24 2.24 11.01
CA MET A 105 1.84 2.82 9.80
C MET A 105 3.07 2.05 9.30
N ILE A 106 3.85 1.44 10.20
CA ILE A 106 5.07 0.73 9.80
C ILE A 106 4.76 -0.54 8.99
N PRO A 107 4.05 -1.54 9.54
CA PRO A 107 3.73 -2.75 8.80
C PRO A 107 2.81 -2.47 7.60
N LEU A 108 1.85 -1.54 7.71
CA LEU A 108 0.99 -1.17 6.58
C LEU A 108 1.75 -0.44 5.47
N GLY A 109 2.68 0.46 5.78
CA GLY A 109 3.49 1.12 4.77
C GLY A 109 4.42 0.14 4.04
N LEU A 110 4.87 -0.92 4.72
CA LEU A 110 5.62 -2.00 4.08
C LEU A 110 4.71 -2.93 3.25
N ALA A 111 3.43 -3.09 3.60
CA ALA A 111 2.46 -3.79 2.76
C ALA A 111 2.21 -3.11 1.39
N TYR A 112 2.66 -1.87 1.21
CA TYR A 112 2.71 -1.19 -0.10
C TYR A 112 3.92 -1.60 -0.95
N ALA A 113 4.82 -2.47 -0.47
CA ALA A 113 5.98 -2.92 -1.25
C ALA A 113 5.64 -3.50 -2.64
N PRO A 114 4.56 -4.30 -2.84
CA PRO A 114 4.15 -4.72 -4.18
C PRO A 114 3.88 -3.54 -5.12
N GLN A 115 3.30 -2.45 -4.62
CA GLN A 115 3.02 -1.26 -5.43
C GLN A 115 4.28 -0.50 -5.87
N ALA A 116 5.45 -0.77 -5.26
CA ALA A 116 6.71 -0.28 -5.82
C ALA A 116 7.02 -0.87 -7.21
N LEU A 117 6.37 -1.98 -7.59
CA LEU A 117 6.50 -2.62 -8.90
C LEU A 117 5.48 -2.10 -9.93
N ASN A 118 4.69 -1.09 -9.60
CA ASN A 118 3.62 -0.60 -10.46
C ASN A 118 4.12 0.01 -11.78
N PHE A 119 5.40 0.42 -11.88
CA PHE A 119 6.06 0.79 -13.13
C PHE A 119 6.02 -0.33 -14.18
N LEU A 120 5.84 -1.60 -13.80
CA LEU A 120 5.66 -2.71 -14.75
C LEU A 120 4.37 -2.56 -15.58
N THR A 121 3.42 -1.74 -15.13
CA THR A 121 2.21 -1.43 -15.90
C THR A 121 2.47 -0.57 -17.14
N LEU A 122 3.70 -0.07 -17.31
CA LEU A 122 4.18 0.55 -18.55
C LEU A 122 4.12 -0.41 -19.75
N ILE A 123 4.09 -1.73 -19.51
CA ILE A 123 3.94 -2.72 -20.58
C ILE A 123 2.57 -2.55 -21.24
N PRO A 124 2.51 -2.23 -22.56
CA PRO A 124 1.25 -2.04 -23.27
C PRO A 124 0.34 -3.27 -23.13
N LEU A 125 -0.97 -3.04 -23.00
CA LEU A 125 -2.03 -4.06 -22.84
C LEU A 125 -2.00 -4.86 -21.52
N LEU A 126 -0.88 -4.88 -20.78
CA LEU A 126 -0.75 -5.60 -19.51
C LEU A 126 -0.92 -4.71 -18.26
N GLY A 127 -1.05 -3.39 -18.43
CA GLY A 127 -1.17 -2.45 -17.32
C GLY A 127 -2.28 -2.78 -16.31
N GLN A 128 -3.52 -2.96 -16.79
CA GLN A 128 -4.64 -3.26 -15.89
C GLN A 128 -4.52 -4.61 -15.17
N PRO A 129 -4.17 -5.72 -15.85
CA PRO A 129 -3.91 -6.99 -15.16
C PRO A 129 -2.81 -6.89 -14.09
N ILE A 130 -1.66 -6.30 -14.43
CA ILE A 130 -0.52 -6.18 -13.51
C ILE A 130 -0.94 -5.39 -12.26
N GLU A 131 -1.59 -4.26 -12.44
CA GLU A 131 -2.01 -3.44 -11.32
C GLU A 131 -3.01 -4.14 -10.40
N ARG A 132 -3.98 -4.89 -10.95
CA ARG A 132 -4.92 -5.66 -10.14
C ARG A 132 -4.18 -6.71 -9.30
N ILE A 133 -3.19 -7.37 -9.88
CA ILE A 133 -2.34 -8.33 -9.16
C ILE A 133 -1.59 -7.62 -8.03
N LEU A 134 -0.96 -6.48 -8.30
CA LEU A 134 -0.23 -5.71 -7.27
C LEU A 134 -1.17 -5.18 -6.16
N ALA A 135 -2.38 -4.76 -6.51
CA ALA A 135 -3.38 -4.30 -5.55
C ALA A 135 -3.85 -5.44 -4.63
N VAL A 136 -4.10 -6.62 -5.18
CA VAL A 136 -4.45 -7.82 -4.40
C VAL A 136 -3.27 -8.27 -3.56
N TRP A 137 -2.04 -8.23 -4.08
CA TRP A 137 -0.84 -8.57 -3.32
C TRP A 137 -0.67 -7.63 -2.12
N SER A 138 -0.81 -6.32 -2.32
CA SER A 138 -0.80 -5.36 -1.22
C SER A 138 -1.94 -5.55 -0.23
N LEU A 139 -3.12 -5.96 -0.68
CA LEU A 139 -4.22 -6.34 0.21
C LEU A 139 -3.84 -7.56 1.07
N LEU A 140 -3.29 -8.62 0.48
CA LEU A 140 -2.85 -9.79 1.21
C LEU A 140 -1.76 -9.43 2.23
N ALA A 141 -0.80 -8.59 1.84
CA ALA A 141 0.25 -8.09 2.73
C ALA A 141 -0.35 -7.30 3.90
N ALA A 142 -1.34 -6.44 3.63
CA ALA A 142 -2.03 -5.69 4.65
C ALA A 142 -2.83 -6.60 5.59
N ILE A 143 -3.49 -7.64 5.08
CA ILE A 143 -4.23 -8.60 5.92
C ILE A 143 -3.28 -9.31 6.89
N VAL A 144 -2.11 -9.76 6.42
CA VAL A 144 -1.09 -10.36 7.29
C VAL A 144 -0.58 -9.32 8.30
N ALA A 145 -0.23 -8.12 7.84
CA ALA A 145 0.21 -7.02 8.69
C ALA A 145 -0.80 -6.68 9.81
N VAL A 146 -2.09 -6.62 9.49
CA VAL A 146 -3.16 -6.30 10.43
C VAL A 146 -3.42 -7.46 11.37
N ARG A 147 -3.43 -8.69 10.86
CA ARG A 147 -3.57 -9.91 11.67
C ARG A 147 -2.50 -9.95 12.77
N GLN A 148 -1.25 -9.72 12.40
CA GLN A 148 -0.12 -9.78 13.33
C GLN A 148 -0.03 -8.54 14.19
N GLY A 149 -0.22 -7.36 13.61
CA GLY A 149 -0.13 -6.09 14.31
C GLY A 149 -1.21 -5.89 15.38
N LEU A 150 -2.46 -6.26 15.10
CA LEU A 150 -3.59 -6.13 16.05
C LEU A 150 -3.86 -7.40 16.85
N ASP A 151 -3.19 -8.51 16.53
CA ASP A 151 -3.43 -9.83 17.10
C ASP A 151 -4.92 -10.28 17.12
N ILE A 152 -5.63 -10.09 16.01
CA ILE A 152 -7.07 -10.42 15.88
C ILE A 152 -7.29 -11.70 15.06
N SER A 153 -8.46 -12.33 15.04
CA SER A 153 -8.65 -13.51 14.18
C SER A 153 -8.44 -13.18 12.68
N PRO A 154 -8.02 -14.14 11.83
CA PRO A 154 -7.85 -13.92 10.38
C PRO A 154 -9.11 -13.39 9.68
N GLY A 155 -10.29 -13.89 10.06
CA GLY A 155 -11.56 -13.41 9.48
C GLY A 155 -11.82 -11.93 9.75
N TRP A 156 -11.53 -11.47 10.97
CA TRP A 156 -11.63 -10.05 11.31
C TRP A 156 -10.57 -9.20 10.59
N ALA A 157 -9.33 -9.68 10.46
CA ALA A 157 -8.31 -8.97 9.70
C ALA A 157 -8.71 -8.77 8.23
N ILE A 158 -9.26 -9.82 7.60
CA ILE A 158 -9.80 -9.74 6.23
C ILE A 158 -10.92 -8.69 6.15
N ALA A 159 -11.90 -8.75 7.05
CA ALA A 159 -13.03 -7.82 7.05
C ALA A 159 -12.59 -6.36 7.19
N ILE A 160 -11.71 -6.05 8.16
CA ILE A 160 -11.21 -4.70 8.41
C ILE A 160 -10.44 -4.16 7.21
N CYS A 161 -9.56 -4.98 6.61
CA CYS A 161 -8.80 -4.56 5.43
C CYS A 161 -9.72 -4.27 4.24
N LEU A 162 -10.72 -5.13 3.98
CA LEU A 162 -11.66 -4.97 2.86
C LEU A 162 -12.52 -3.70 2.98
N ILE A 163 -12.94 -3.31 4.18
CA ILE A 163 -13.76 -2.11 4.41
C ILE A 163 -13.08 -0.85 3.84
N GLY A 164 -11.77 -0.70 4.03
CA GLY A 164 -11.03 0.44 3.49
C GLY A 164 -10.52 0.23 2.06
N TRP A 165 -10.20 -1.01 1.69
CA TRP A 165 -9.64 -1.31 0.38
C TRP A 165 -10.67 -1.21 -0.75
N ILE A 166 -11.90 -1.67 -0.54
CA ILE A 166 -12.96 -1.64 -1.58
C ILE A 166 -13.25 -0.21 -2.06
N PRO A 167 -13.49 0.78 -1.18
CA PRO A 167 -13.69 2.18 -1.62
C PRO A 167 -12.48 2.75 -2.37
N LEU A 168 -11.25 2.38 -1.98
CA LEU A 168 -10.03 2.78 -2.69
C LEU A 168 -9.99 2.22 -4.10
N GLN A 169 -10.34 0.95 -4.29
CA GLN A 169 -10.41 0.35 -5.61
C GLN A 169 -11.54 0.96 -6.47
N MET A 170 -12.68 1.29 -5.87
CA MET A 170 -13.79 1.96 -6.55
C MET A 170 -13.39 3.36 -7.03
N THR A 171 -12.72 4.15 -6.19
CA THR A 171 -12.24 5.48 -6.56
C THR A 171 -11.20 5.42 -7.67
N ILE A 172 -10.26 4.46 -7.63
CA ILE A 172 -9.31 4.22 -8.73
C ILE A 172 -10.03 3.85 -10.03
N GLY A 173 -11.02 2.94 -9.96
CA GLY A 173 -11.83 2.54 -11.10
C GLY A 173 -12.62 3.71 -11.70
N LEU A 174 -13.22 4.54 -10.86
CA LEU A 174 -13.99 5.71 -11.27
C LEU A 174 -13.12 6.76 -11.96
N VAL A 175 -11.95 7.06 -11.39
CA VAL A 175 -11.00 8.03 -11.98
C VAL A 175 -10.61 7.63 -13.40
N ARG A 176 -10.50 6.32 -13.68
CA ARG A 176 -10.17 5.78 -15.01
C ARG A 176 -11.33 5.82 -15.96
N ALA A 177 -12.55 5.58 -15.49
CA ALA A 177 -13.74 5.65 -16.34
C ALA A 177 -13.98 7.07 -16.88
N ILE A 178 -13.47 8.09 -16.18
CA ILE A 178 -13.61 9.52 -16.53
C ILE A 178 -12.32 10.09 -17.18
N ALA A 179 -11.27 9.27 -17.34
CA ALA A 179 -9.98 9.67 -17.93
C ALA A 179 -9.81 9.15 -19.35
#